data_AF-A0A858RKL3-F1
#
_entry.id   AF-A0A858RKL3-F1
#
_cell.length_a   1.000
_cell.length_b   1.000
_cell.length_c   1.000
_cell.angle_alpha   90.00
_cell.angle_beta   90.00
_cell.angle_gamma   90.00
#
_symmetry.space_group_name_H-M   'P 1'
#
loop_
_entity.id
_entity.type
_entity.pdbx_description
1 polymer ?
#
loop_
_entity_poly.entity_id
_entity_poly.type
_entity_poly.pdbx_seq_one_letter_code
_entity_poly.pdbx_strand_id
1 'polypeptide(L)'
;MGRRFLLILATVVLVTAVAVWQRPPGGKAAETKARMLAAGPVPDVESVDPVAVFQRAFWKRPAEGDSILNAVRREWKDEGEISRWQWFLEVEPSPALVSYLREDNAFRLSEKKPPSIPGDAPKWFIKDPTGMHVMVARHGGMQLFFLPGNTKLYAMDRGGGFQAGEPEKEPAVPTSEPGKSRLPLSSPPQANR
;
A
#
# COMPACT_ATOMS: atom_id res chain seq x y z
N MET A 1 46.92 20.53 54.85
CA MET A 1 45.99 19.60 54.15
C MET A 1 45.38 20.19 52.84
N GLY A 2 46.10 21.02 52.07
CA GLY A 2 45.51 21.74 50.91
C GLY A 2 46.01 21.35 49.51
N ARG A 3 47.11 20.60 49.38
CA ARG A 3 47.73 20.29 48.07
C ARG A 3 47.23 19.01 47.40
N ARG A 4 46.74 18.04 48.18
CA ARG A 4 46.22 16.76 47.67
C ARG A 4 44.78 16.86 47.15
N PHE A 5 43.97 17.73 47.75
CA PHE A 5 42.61 18.00 47.28
C PHE A 5 42.57 18.76 45.94
N LEU A 6 43.51 19.69 45.73
CA LEU A 6 43.61 20.46 44.47
C LEU A 6 44.00 19.59 43.27
N LEU A 7 44.85 18.57 43.49
CA LEU A 7 45.24 17.63 42.43
C LEU A 7 44.11 16.66 42.04
N ILE A 8 43.25 16.27 42.99
CA ILE A 8 42.08 15.41 42.72
C ILE A 8 40.99 16.19 42.00
N LEU A 9 40.79 17.48 42.33
CA LEU A 9 39.83 18.32 41.61
C LEU A 9 40.29 18.58 40.18
N ALA A 10 41.59 18.82 39.96
CA ALA A 10 42.14 19.06 38.64
C ALA A 10 42.02 17.84 37.71
N THR A 11 42.20 16.62 38.22
CA THR A 11 42.01 15.40 37.42
C THR A 11 40.55 15.12 37.11
N VAL A 12 39.61 15.39 38.03
CA VAL A 12 38.17 15.24 37.77
C VAL A 12 37.67 16.23 36.70
N VAL A 13 38.19 17.46 36.70
CA VAL A 13 37.87 18.46 35.66
C VAL A 13 38.50 18.09 34.30
N LEU A 14 39.71 17.52 34.29
CA LEU A 14 40.35 17.10 33.03
C LEU A 14 39.63 15.89 32.39
N VAL A 15 39.18 14.93 33.20
CA VAL A 15 38.45 13.74 32.71
C VAL A 15 37.06 14.12 32.17
N THR A 16 36.37 15.08 32.79
CA THR A 16 35.08 15.57 32.29
C THR A 16 35.21 16.40 31.01
N ALA A 17 36.27 17.19 30.87
CA ALA A 17 36.52 17.97 29.64
C ALA A 17 36.81 17.07 28.42
N VAL A 18 37.57 15.98 28.59
CA VAL A 18 37.85 15.02 27.50
C VAL A 18 36.60 14.21 27.12
N ALA A 19 35.76 13.84 28.10
CA ALA A 19 34.51 13.12 27.85
C ALA A 19 33.47 13.95 27.08
N VAL A 20 33.48 15.28 27.23
CA VAL A 20 32.59 16.18 26.47
C VAL A 20 33.08 16.40 25.04
N TRP A 21 34.40 16.36 24.80
CA TRP A 21 34.97 16.51 23.45
C TRP A 21 34.93 15.24 22.59
N GLN A 22 34.73 14.06 23.19
CA GLN A 22 34.51 12.82 22.44
C GLN A 22 33.03 12.54 22.11
N ARG A 23 32.12 13.50 22.31
CA ARG A 23 30.77 13.39 21.75
C ARG A 23 30.84 13.62 20.24
N PRO A 24 30.58 12.60 19.40
CA PRO A 24 30.29 12.86 17.99
C PRO A 24 29.08 13.82 17.94
N PRO A 25 29.05 14.79 17.01
CA PRO A 25 27.87 15.63 16.83
C PRO A 25 26.68 14.70 16.64
N GLY A 26 25.62 14.93 17.41
CA GLY A 26 24.44 14.08 17.50
C GLY A 26 23.90 13.71 16.12
N GLY A 27 24.36 12.57 15.61
CA GLY A 27 23.72 11.85 14.52
C GLY A 27 22.39 11.36 15.04
N LYS A 28 21.31 11.79 14.38
CA LYS A 28 19.95 11.26 14.50
C LYS A 28 19.93 9.76 14.14
N ALA A 29 20.49 8.91 14.99
CA ALA A 29 20.68 7.48 14.68
C ALA A 29 20.21 6.55 15.81
N ALA A 30 19.79 7.07 16.97
CA ALA A 30 19.34 6.25 18.09
C ALA A 30 17.81 6.22 18.31
N GLU A 31 17.03 7.01 17.56
CA GLU A 31 15.56 6.91 17.60
C GLU A 31 15.01 5.88 16.59
N THR A 32 15.84 5.44 15.64
CA THR A 32 15.42 4.48 14.60
C THR A 32 15.36 3.03 15.10
N LYS A 33 16.03 2.69 16.21
CA LYS A 33 16.08 1.29 16.69
C LYS A 33 14.95 0.88 17.63
N ALA A 34 14.17 1.83 18.14
CA ALA A 34 12.98 1.53 18.95
C ALA A 34 11.70 1.30 18.11
N ARG A 35 11.78 1.39 16.78
CA ARG A 35 10.66 1.09 15.86
C ARG A 35 10.66 -0.36 15.35
N MET A 36 11.48 -1.20 15.95
CA MET A 36 11.64 -2.60 15.57
C MET A 36 10.73 -3.44 16.46
N LEU A 37 9.43 -3.46 16.15
CA LEU A 37 8.47 -4.54 16.42
C LEU A 37 7.13 -4.10 15.79
N ALA A 38 6.74 -4.77 14.69
CA ALA A 38 5.49 -4.64 13.93
C ALA A 38 5.39 -3.52 12.86
N ALA A 39 5.98 -3.74 11.68
CA ALA A 39 5.42 -3.36 10.36
C ALA A 39 6.40 -3.85 9.28
N GLY A 40 5.91 -4.17 8.08
CA GLY A 40 6.77 -4.49 6.93
C GLY A 40 7.69 -3.34 6.51
N PRO A 41 8.35 -3.43 5.34
CA PRO A 41 9.18 -2.34 4.82
C PRO A 41 8.40 -1.01 4.79
N VAL A 42 9.08 0.10 5.04
CA VAL A 42 8.50 1.45 4.92
C VAL A 42 8.14 1.71 3.45
N PRO A 43 6.97 2.27 3.13
CA PRO A 43 6.62 2.60 1.76
C PRO A 43 7.52 3.69 1.17
N ASP A 44 7.85 3.58 -0.11
CA ASP A 44 8.59 4.60 -0.85
C ASP A 44 7.72 5.81 -1.17
N VAL A 45 6.42 5.57 -1.38
CA VAL A 45 5.43 6.61 -1.65
C VAL A 45 4.24 6.41 -0.72
N GLU A 46 3.87 7.48 -0.01
CA GLU A 46 2.64 7.55 0.77
C GLU A 46 1.81 8.75 0.29
N SER A 47 0.57 8.51 -0.10
CA SER A 47 -0.39 9.54 -0.48
C SER A 47 -1.58 9.52 0.48
N VAL A 48 -1.94 10.70 0.98
CA VAL A 48 -3.04 10.90 1.94
C VAL A 48 -4.14 11.82 1.40
N ASP A 49 -4.08 12.19 0.11
CA ASP A 49 -5.14 12.96 -0.55
C ASP A 49 -6.42 12.10 -0.61
N PRO A 50 -7.49 12.48 0.12
CA PRO A 50 -8.69 11.66 0.19
C PRO A 50 -9.33 11.41 -1.17
N VAL A 51 -9.43 12.45 -2.00
CA VAL A 51 -10.11 12.36 -3.29
C VAL A 51 -9.29 11.54 -4.26
N ALA A 52 -7.97 11.75 -4.31
CA ALA A 52 -7.10 10.98 -5.19
C ALA A 52 -7.06 9.49 -4.82
N VAL A 53 -7.01 9.17 -3.52
CA VAL A 53 -7.03 7.76 -3.06
C VAL A 53 -8.38 7.12 -3.38
N PHE A 54 -9.49 7.81 -3.10
CA PHE A 54 -10.83 7.32 -3.43
C PHE A 54 -11.00 7.05 -4.93
N GLN A 55 -10.56 7.98 -5.78
CA GLN A 55 -10.63 7.82 -7.23
C GLN A 55 -9.82 6.62 -7.73
N ARG A 56 -8.65 6.38 -7.17
CA ARG A 56 -7.84 5.21 -7.51
C ARG A 56 -8.43 3.91 -6.99
N ALA A 57 -9.05 3.94 -5.81
CA ALA A 57 -9.65 2.77 -5.18
C ALA A 57 -10.92 2.31 -5.88
N PHE A 58 -11.80 3.25 -6.25
CA PHE A 58 -13.12 2.92 -6.79
C PHE A 58 -13.32 3.27 -8.27
N TRP A 59 -12.28 3.79 -8.94
CA TRP A 59 -12.31 4.21 -10.36
C TRP A 59 -13.43 5.20 -10.69
N LYS A 60 -13.83 6.01 -9.71
CA LYS A 60 -14.86 7.04 -9.83
C LYS A 60 -14.58 8.21 -8.90
N ARG A 61 -15.21 9.36 -9.18
CA ARG A 61 -15.18 10.49 -8.25
C ARG A 61 -16.13 10.25 -7.07
N PRO A 62 -15.81 10.76 -5.86
CA PRO A 62 -16.79 10.81 -4.78
C PRO A 62 -17.96 11.69 -5.21
N ALA A 63 -19.18 11.26 -4.86
CA ALA A 63 -20.37 12.09 -5.01
C ALA A 63 -20.44 13.15 -3.89
N GLU A 64 -21.27 14.17 -4.05
CA GLU A 64 -21.43 15.23 -3.02
C GLU A 64 -21.88 14.70 -1.66
N GLY A 65 -22.59 13.57 -1.63
CA GLY A 65 -23.02 12.92 -0.39
C GLY A 65 -22.00 11.96 0.22
N ASP A 66 -20.84 11.77 -0.41
CA ASP A 66 -19.77 10.90 0.11
C ASP A 66 -18.78 11.73 0.94
N SER A 67 -18.65 11.43 2.24
CA SER A 67 -17.67 12.10 3.11
C SER A 67 -16.48 11.18 3.38
N ILE A 68 -15.31 11.52 2.84
CA ILE A 68 -14.08 10.73 3.05
C ILE A 68 -13.39 11.22 4.32
N LEU A 69 -13.46 10.44 5.40
CA LEU A 69 -12.93 10.81 6.70
C LEU A 69 -11.42 10.58 6.78
N ASN A 70 -10.95 9.43 6.27
CA ASN A 70 -9.54 9.07 6.25
C ASN A 70 -9.20 8.30 4.97
N ALA A 71 -8.01 8.56 4.44
CA ALA A 71 -7.50 7.88 3.27
C ALA A 71 -5.98 7.77 3.32
N VAL A 72 -5.46 6.61 2.92
CA VAL A 72 -4.03 6.46 2.66
C VAL A 72 -3.80 5.46 1.55
N ARG A 73 -2.84 5.74 0.68
CA ARG A 73 -2.29 4.82 -0.31
C ARG A 73 -0.78 4.75 -0.10
N ARG A 74 -0.28 3.52 -0.07
CA ARG A 74 1.13 3.19 0.12
C ARG A 74 1.61 2.39 -1.08
N GLU A 75 2.77 2.76 -1.61
CA GLU A 75 3.41 2.06 -2.71
C GLU A 75 4.87 1.78 -2.32
N TRP A 76 5.31 0.57 -2.65
CA TRP A 76 6.69 0.13 -2.54
C TRP A 76 7.23 -0.07 -3.93
N LYS A 77 8.49 0.31 -4.13
CA LYS A 77 9.17 0.22 -5.40
C LYS A 77 10.36 -0.71 -5.31
N ASP A 78 10.59 -1.44 -6.39
CA ASP A 78 11.81 -2.20 -6.62
C ASP A 78 12.36 -1.78 -7.99
N GLU A 79 13.64 -1.40 -8.04
CA GLU A 79 14.29 -0.86 -9.25
C GLU A 79 13.54 0.30 -9.93
N GLY A 80 12.70 1.03 -9.17
CA GLY A 80 11.88 2.14 -9.67
C GLY A 80 10.47 1.76 -10.12
N GLU A 81 10.17 0.47 -10.27
CA GLU A 81 8.84 -0.05 -10.57
C GLU A 81 8.05 -0.33 -9.30
N ILE A 82 6.72 -0.20 -9.33
CA ILE A 82 5.89 -0.56 -8.18
C ILE A 82 5.96 -2.08 -8.02
N SER A 83 6.45 -2.55 -6.87
CA SER A 83 6.50 -3.97 -6.53
C SER A 83 5.30 -4.39 -5.70
N ARG A 84 4.78 -3.48 -4.87
CA ARG A 84 3.62 -3.68 -4.02
C ARG A 84 2.86 -2.37 -3.83
N TRP A 85 1.55 -2.45 -3.68
CA TRP A 85 0.73 -1.32 -3.27
C TRP A 85 -0.36 -1.76 -2.30
N GLN A 86 -0.84 -0.81 -1.51
CA GLN A 86 -1.93 -0.99 -0.56
C GLN A 86 -2.65 0.34 -0.36
N TRP A 87 -3.96 0.31 -0.12
CA TRP A 87 -4.69 1.49 0.31
C TRP A 87 -5.73 1.14 1.37
N PHE A 88 -6.09 2.15 2.16
CA PHE A 88 -7.13 2.10 3.17
C PHE A 88 -8.00 3.35 3.08
N LEU A 89 -9.30 3.19 3.29
CA LEU A 89 -10.31 4.23 3.25
C LEU A 89 -11.29 4.08 4.42
N GLU A 90 -11.69 5.22 4.98
CA GLU A 90 -12.84 5.35 5.88
C GLU A 90 -13.74 6.44 5.31
N VAL A 91 -14.99 6.08 5.02
CA VAL A 91 -15.95 6.94 4.31
C VAL A 91 -17.30 6.86 5.02
N GLU A 92 -18.03 7.97 5.10
CA GLU A 92 -19.48 7.97 5.32
C GLU A 92 -20.13 7.93 3.92
N PRO A 93 -20.61 6.76 3.46
CA PRO A 93 -21.02 6.60 2.08
C PRO A 93 -22.41 7.17 1.84
N SER A 94 -22.61 7.83 0.71
CA SER A 94 -23.95 8.15 0.22
C SER A 94 -24.72 6.87 -0.13
N PRO A 95 -26.07 6.91 -0.20
CA PRO A 95 -26.85 5.79 -0.70
C PRO A 95 -26.42 5.32 -2.10
N ALA A 96 -25.98 6.26 -2.96
CA ALA A 96 -25.49 5.94 -4.30
C ALA A 96 -24.17 5.15 -4.27
N LEU A 97 -23.25 5.49 -3.35
CA LEU A 97 -22.00 4.73 -3.18
C LEU A 97 -22.26 3.33 -2.61
N VAL A 98 -23.19 3.21 -1.65
CA VAL A 98 -23.60 1.92 -1.10
C VAL A 98 -24.19 1.02 -2.19
N SER A 99 -25.11 1.54 -2.99
CA SER A 99 -25.72 0.80 -4.11
C SER A 99 -24.66 0.32 -5.10
N TYR A 100 -23.79 1.23 -5.55
CA TYR A 100 -22.69 0.90 -6.47
C TYR A 100 -21.75 -0.20 -5.96
N LEU A 101 -21.36 -0.13 -4.68
CA LEU A 101 -20.39 -1.07 -4.11
C LEU A 101 -21.00 -2.42 -3.72
N ARG A 102 -22.23 -2.42 -3.20
CA ARG A 102 -22.87 -3.62 -2.64
C ARG A 102 -23.94 -4.23 -3.54
N GLU A 103 -24.84 -3.41 -4.06
CA GLU A 103 -26.01 -3.87 -4.82
C GLU A 103 -25.62 -4.18 -6.26
N ASP A 104 -24.99 -3.23 -6.94
CA ASP A 104 -24.41 -3.43 -8.28
C ASP A 104 -23.16 -4.32 -8.23
N ASN A 105 -22.54 -4.41 -7.05
CA ASN A 105 -21.34 -5.18 -6.78
C ASN A 105 -20.25 -4.95 -7.85
N ALA A 106 -19.88 -3.68 -8.05
CA ALA A 106 -18.98 -3.25 -9.12
C ALA A 106 -17.63 -4.01 -9.17
N PHE A 107 -17.19 -4.56 -8.03
CA PHE A 107 -15.94 -5.30 -7.88
C PHE A 107 -16.11 -6.83 -7.82
N ARG A 108 -17.32 -7.34 -8.05
CA ARG A 108 -17.66 -8.78 -8.02
C ARG A 108 -17.18 -9.47 -6.74
N LEU A 109 -17.39 -8.80 -5.61
CA LEU A 109 -17.05 -9.29 -4.28
C LEU A 109 -18.08 -10.32 -3.82
N SER A 110 -17.73 -11.10 -2.81
CA SER A 110 -18.64 -12.08 -2.19
C SER A 110 -18.65 -11.89 -0.69
N GLU A 111 -19.79 -12.19 -0.06
CA GLU A 111 -19.90 -12.26 1.39
C GLU A 111 -19.10 -13.46 1.91
N LYS A 112 -18.02 -13.16 2.62
CA LYS A 112 -17.11 -14.15 3.21
C LYS A 112 -16.62 -13.63 4.54
N LYS A 113 -16.23 -14.55 5.42
CA LYS A 113 -15.47 -14.18 6.60
C LYS A 113 -14.24 -13.38 6.14
N PRO A 114 -14.02 -12.15 6.64
CA PRO A 114 -12.86 -11.39 6.26
C PRO A 114 -11.58 -12.15 6.65
N PRO A 115 -10.53 -12.11 5.83
CA PRO A 115 -9.20 -12.40 6.32
C PRO A 115 -8.85 -11.40 7.43
N SER A 116 -7.90 -11.75 8.31
CA SER A 116 -7.48 -10.86 9.38
C SER A 116 -7.05 -9.49 8.81
N ILE A 117 -7.44 -8.42 9.49
CA ILE A 117 -6.95 -7.07 9.16
C ILE A 117 -5.42 -7.07 9.24
N PRO A 118 -4.71 -6.50 8.24
CA PRO A 118 -3.25 -6.42 8.27
C PRO A 118 -2.75 -5.70 9.52
N GLY A 119 -1.70 -6.22 10.17
CA GLY A 119 -1.13 -5.59 11.37
C GLY A 119 -0.51 -4.21 11.15
N ASP A 120 -0.24 -3.86 9.88
CA ASP A 120 0.25 -2.54 9.45
C ASP A 120 -0.87 -1.58 9.03
N ALA A 121 -2.15 -1.95 9.25
CA ALA A 121 -3.28 -1.07 9.02
C ALA A 121 -3.17 0.22 9.86
N PRO A 122 -3.62 1.37 9.33
CA PRO A 122 -3.61 2.63 10.08
C PRO A 122 -4.39 2.53 11.39
N LYS A 123 -3.99 3.31 12.40
CA LYS A 123 -4.63 3.29 13.73
C LYS A 123 -6.14 3.59 13.71
N TRP A 124 -6.57 4.40 12.75
CA TRP A 124 -7.97 4.78 12.53
C TRP A 124 -8.79 3.72 11.78
N PHE A 125 -8.12 2.73 11.19
CA PHE A 125 -8.80 1.64 10.48
C PHE A 125 -9.40 0.64 11.47
N ILE A 126 -10.40 -0.12 11.01
CA ILE A 126 -11.08 -1.12 11.83
C ILE A 126 -10.12 -2.17 12.37
N LYS A 127 -10.36 -2.60 13.61
CA LYS A 127 -9.61 -3.68 14.26
C LYS A 127 -10.40 -4.98 14.34
N ASP A 128 -11.71 -4.87 14.54
CA ASP A 128 -12.62 -6.00 14.64
C ASP A 128 -13.83 -5.76 13.71
N PRO A 129 -13.99 -6.57 12.65
CA PRO A 129 -15.12 -6.48 11.74
C PRO A 129 -16.39 -7.23 12.23
N THR A 130 -16.42 -7.71 13.48
CA THR A 130 -17.59 -8.42 14.03
C THR A 130 -18.87 -7.57 13.95
N GLY A 131 -19.95 -8.17 13.43
CA GLY A 131 -21.24 -7.50 13.27
C GLY A 131 -21.33 -6.56 12.06
N MET A 132 -20.27 -6.44 11.26
CA MET A 132 -20.26 -5.68 10.02
C MET A 132 -20.68 -6.56 8.84
N HIS A 133 -21.24 -5.94 7.82
CA HIS A 133 -21.44 -6.60 6.53
C HIS A 133 -20.14 -6.53 5.73
N VAL A 134 -19.57 -7.70 5.40
CA VAL A 134 -18.24 -7.80 4.82
C VAL A 134 -18.31 -8.41 3.43
N MET A 135 -17.69 -7.74 2.46
CA MET A 135 -17.55 -8.22 1.09
C MET A 135 -16.07 -8.32 0.74
N VAL A 136 -15.66 -9.45 0.17
CA VAL A 136 -14.25 -9.77 -0.11
C VAL A 136 -14.09 -10.23 -1.55
N ALA A 137 -13.06 -9.73 -2.24
CA ALA A 137 -12.70 -10.19 -3.58
C ALA A 137 -12.24 -11.64 -3.55
N ARG A 138 -12.35 -12.35 -4.68
CA ARG A 138 -11.97 -13.78 -4.78
C ARG A 138 -10.55 -14.08 -4.28
N HIS A 139 -9.60 -13.19 -4.53
CA HIS A 139 -8.19 -13.30 -4.17
C HIS A 139 -7.84 -12.65 -2.82
N GLY A 140 -8.83 -12.09 -2.10
CA GLY A 140 -8.65 -11.53 -0.77
C GLY A 140 -7.88 -10.19 -0.70
N GLY A 141 -7.62 -9.56 -1.84
CA GLY A 141 -7.07 -8.20 -1.92
C GLY A 141 -8.09 -7.20 -1.39
N MET A 142 -9.09 -6.89 -2.24
CA MET A 142 -10.11 -5.90 -1.93
C MET A 142 -11.12 -6.42 -0.91
N GLN A 143 -11.39 -5.58 0.09
CA GLN A 143 -12.30 -5.87 1.19
C GLN A 143 -13.10 -4.61 1.54
N LEU A 144 -14.42 -4.76 1.65
CA LEU A 144 -15.34 -3.71 2.06
C LEU A 144 -16.05 -4.13 3.34
N PHE A 145 -16.13 -3.20 4.30
CA PHE A 145 -16.73 -3.41 5.61
C PHE A 145 -17.75 -2.31 5.86
N PHE A 146 -19.03 -2.68 5.82
CA PHE A 146 -20.13 -1.76 6.06
C PHE A 146 -20.60 -1.88 7.51
N LEU A 147 -20.66 -0.75 8.21
CA LEU A 147 -21.32 -0.68 9.51
C LEU A 147 -22.84 -0.92 9.35
N PRO A 148 -23.52 -1.44 10.39
CA PRO A 148 -24.98 -1.53 10.40
C PRO A 148 -25.62 -0.19 10.05
N GLY A 149 -26.64 -0.22 9.19
CA GLY A 149 -27.31 1.00 8.69
C GLY A 149 -26.52 1.77 7.62
N ASN A 150 -25.37 1.26 7.16
CA ASN A 150 -24.52 1.87 6.13
C ASN A 150 -24.01 3.28 6.48
N THR A 151 -23.92 3.59 7.77
CA THR A 151 -23.46 4.91 8.26
C THR A 151 -21.98 5.15 7.98
N LYS A 152 -21.20 4.07 7.85
CA LYS A 152 -19.77 4.13 7.59
C LYS A 152 -19.30 2.90 6.83
N LEU A 153 -18.35 3.13 5.93
CA LEU A 153 -17.65 2.16 5.12
C LEU A 153 -16.16 2.23 5.44
N TYR A 154 -15.59 1.10 5.82
CA TYR A 154 -14.14 0.91 5.76
C TYR A 154 -13.83 0.05 4.54
N ALA A 155 -12.80 0.45 3.79
CA ALA A 155 -12.38 -0.28 2.60
C ALA A 155 -10.86 -0.38 2.55
N MET A 156 -10.37 -1.51 2.07
CA MET A 156 -8.95 -1.67 1.77
C MET A 156 -8.76 -2.57 0.57
N ASP A 157 -7.60 -2.44 -0.05
CA ASP A 157 -7.11 -3.38 -1.04
C ASP A 157 -5.58 -3.38 -1.02
N ARG A 158 -5.01 -4.44 -1.57
CA ARG A 158 -3.57 -4.63 -1.73
C ARG A 158 -3.31 -5.48 -2.95
N GLY A 159 -2.21 -5.21 -3.61
CA GLY A 159 -1.75 -5.99 -4.75
C GLY A 159 -0.25 -5.95 -4.91
N GLY A 160 0.25 -6.86 -5.73
CA GLY A 160 1.57 -6.69 -6.35
C GLY A 160 1.51 -5.61 -7.42
N GLY A 161 2.66 -5.06 -7.76
CA GLY A 161 2.81 -4.36 -9.03
C GLY A 161 3.35 -5.30 -10.11
N PHE A 162 3.92 -4.73 -11.16
CA PHE A 162 4.41 -5.51 -12.29
C PHE A 162 5.68 -6.27 -11.87
N GLN A 163 5.68 -7.58 -12.03
CA GLN A 163 6.89 -8.37 -11.93
C GLN A 163 7.58 -8.30 -13.29
N ALA A 164 8.90 -8.17 -13.31
CA ALA A 164 9.66 -8.38 -14.54
C ALA A 164 9.28 -9.74 -15.12
N GLY A 165 8.88 -9.77 -16.39
CA GLY A 165 8.52 -11.01 -17.07
C GLY A 165 9.67 -12.01 -16.99
N GLU A 166 9.34 -13.30 -16.95
CA GLU A 166 10.33 -14.37 -17.10
C GLU A 166 11.13 -14.08 -18.38
N PRO A 167 12.49 -14.13 -18.35
CA PRO A 167 13.29 -13.80 -19.53
C PRO A 167 12.79 -14.61 -20.71
N GLU A 168 12.52 -13.93 -21.82
CA GLU A 168 12.01 -14.54 -23.04
C GLU A 168 12.93 -15.73 -23.36
N LYS A 169 12.35 -16.95 -23.33
CA LYS A 169 13.08 -18.14 -23.75
C LYS A 169 13.58 -17.86 -25.15
N GLU A 170 14.90 -17.94 -25.33
CA GLU A 170 15.56 -17.75 -26.61
C GLU A 170 14.75 -18.47 -27.70
N PRO A 171 14.26 -17.75 -28.73
CA PRO A 171 13.41 -18.37 -29.73
C PRO A 171 14.13 -19.56 -30.32
N ALA A 172 13.54 -20.75 -30.17
CA ALA A 172 14.05 -21.94 -30.82
C ALA A 172 14.17 -21.64 -32.31
N VAL A 173 15.40 -21.69 -32.83
CA VAL A 173 15.68 -21.49 -34.26
C VAL A 173 14.74 -22.43 -35.03
N PRO A 174 13.83 -21.90 -35.86
CA PRO A 174 12.96 -22.76 -36.64
C PRO A 174 13.83 -23.49 -37.68
N THR A 175 14.10 -24.77 -37.44
CA THR A 175 14.54 -25.69 -38.48
C THR A 175 13.43 -25.72 -39.53
N SER A 176 13.65 -24.97 -40.60
CA SER A 176 12.71 -24.82 -41.69
C SER A 176 12.70 -26.10 -42.51
N GLU A 177 11.77 -27.02 -42.24
CA GLU A 177 11.37 -28.01 -43.24
C GLU A 177 10.29 -27.39 -44.15
N PRO A 178 10.42 -27.47 -45.49
CA PRO A 178 9.49 -26.86 -46.43
C PRO A 178 8.20 -27.69 -46.55
N GLY A 179 7.28 -27.50 -45.59
CA GLY A 179 5.96 -28.13 -45.55
C GLY A 179 4.84 -27.22 -46.05
N LYS A 180 4.30 -27.54 -47.23
CA LYS A 180 3.16 -26.92 -47.93
C LYS A 180 1.96 -26.62 -47.03
N SER A 181 1.51 -25.37 -46.96
CA SER A 181 0.09 -24.93 -46.99
C SER A 181 -0.03 -23.44 -46.66
N ARG A 182 -0.06 -22.57 -47.67
CA ARG A 182 -0.62 -21.22 -47.52
C ARG A 182 -2.06 -21.25 -48.01
N LEU A 183 -3.01 -21.04 -47.10
CA LEU A 183 -4.34 -20.58 -47.51
C LEU A 183 -4.22 -19.11 -47.96
N PRO A 184 -4.87 -18.71 -49.07
CA PRO A 184 -4.77 -17.36 -49.59
C PRO A 184 -5.46 -16.36 -48.65
N LEU A 185 -4.76 -15.28 -48.31
CA LEU A 185 -5.33 -14.07 -47.72
C LEU A 185 -6.27 -13.43 -48.76
N SER A 186 -7.59 -13.54 -48.57
CA SER A 186 -8.53 -12.69 -49.27
C SER A 186 -8.47 -11.28 -48.67
N SER A 187 -8.17 -10.29 -49.49
CA SER A 187 -8.26 -8.87 -49.09
C SER A 187 -9.72 -8.47 -48.89
N PRO A 188 -10.04 -7.59 -47.92
CA PRO A 188 -11.40 -7.12 -47.69
C PRO A 188 -11.91 -6.25 -48.86
N PRO A 189 -13.23 -6.22 -49.12
CA PRO A 189 -13.80 -5.48 -50.24
C PRO A 189 -13.67 -3.96 -50.01
N GLN A 190 -13.14 -3.24 -51.00
CA GLN A 190 -13.24 -1.79 -51.03
C GLN A 190 -14.63 -1.39 -51.50
N ALA A 191 -15.36 -0.69 -50.64
CA ALA A 191 -16.59 -0.01 -51.00
C ALA A 191 -16.25 1.22 -51.84
N ASN A 192 -16.70 1.25 -53.09
CA ASN A 192 -16.70 2.47 -53.91
C ASN A 192 -18.14 2.83 -54.30
N ARG A 193 -18.43 4.11 -54.07
CA ARG A 193 -19.48 5.01 -54.60
C ARG A 193 -20.46 4.46 -55.64
#